data_AF-A0A523DVN3-F1
#
_entry.id   AF-A0A523DVN3-F1
#
_cell.length_a   1.000
_cell.length_b   1.000
_cell.length_c   1.000
_cell.angle_alpha   90.00
_cell.angle_beta   90.00
_cell.angle_gamma   90.00
#
_symmetry.space_group_name_H-M   'P 1'
#
loop_
_entity.id
_entity.type
_entity.pdbx_description
1 polymer ?
#
loop_
_entity_poly.entity_id
_entity_poly.type
_entity_poly.pdbx_seq_one_letter_code
_entity_poly.pdbx_strand_id
1 'polypeptide(L)'
;MQSGIHVALCYSVGKFRKLSLRGRLIAWAIPSVVLVGLGAFVFAWFAERAVIRQDDELWRSRVARGRDLLIRHEHDITQSVKEYTFWNGMVTFVSDAPDKAFEKENLGPWMLDSFEIDFFVVLDVHSRVVYASDPTGFFGLGETYEALPLLKLAAERPAKSFLVSVGDTPVWLSGGTIHSTMAGRYAPPGAGTLLLGRVITSTYLERLSERAGLRMELRPLNASVADSARPRVNAGPQEQSWKRRPESRTPRSFFSRTRL
;
A
#
# COMPACT_ATOMS: atom_id res chain seq x y z
N MET A 1 -25.95 -46.56 -28.80
CA MET A 1 -25.01 -46.03 -29.80
C MET A 1 -23.59 -46.42 -29.40
N GLN A 2 -23.09 -47.58 -29.85
CA GLN A 2 -21.79 -48.14 -29.38
C GLN A 2 -21.04 -48.95 -30.45
N SER A 3 -21.42 -48.88 -31.73
CA SER A 3 -20.98 -49.83 -32.76
C SER A 3 -20.08 -49.22 -33.86
N GLY A 4 -19.31 -48.18 -33.55
CA GLY A 4 -18.55 -47.43 -34.57
C GLY A 4 -17.02 -47.51 -34.51
N ILE A 5 -16.42 -48.01 -33.42
CA ILE A 5 -14.97 -47.83 -33.17
C ILE A 5 -14.14 -49.07 -33.54
N HIS A 6 -14.75 -50.26 -33.67
CA HIS A 6 -13.99 -51.50 -33.88
C HIS A 6 -13.48 -51.75 -35.31
N VAL A 7 -13.99 -51.05 -36.34
CA VAL A 7 -13.64 -51.38 -37.73
C VAL A 7 -12.36 -50.68 -38.23
N ALA A 8 -11.93 -49.59 -37.59
CA ALA A 8 -10.78 -48.81 -38.07
C ALA A 8 -9.40 -49.42 -37.71
N LEU A 9 -9.31 -50.33 -36.73
CA LEU A 9 -8.03 -50.88 -36.25
C LEU A 9 -7.50 -52.06 -37.10
N CYS A 10 -8.34 -52.75 -37.87
CA CYS A 10 -7.91 -53.91 -38.66
C CYS A 10 -7.25 -53.56 -40.01
N TYR A 11 -7.44 -52.35 -40.55
CA TYR A 11 -6.90 -51.99 -41.88
C TYR A 11 -5.43 -51.55 -41.88
N SER A 12 -4.80 -51.37 -40.72
CA SER A 12 -3.41 -50.91 -40.63
C SER A 12 -2.36 -52.05 -40.69
N VAL A 13 -2.75 -53.28 -40.34
CA VAL A 13 -1.77 -54.37 -40.12
C VAL A 13 -1.19 -54.93 -41.43
N GLY A 14 -1.93 -54.90 -42.54
CA GLY A 14 -1.51 -55.49 -43.82
C GLY A 14 -0.41 -54.73 -44.58
N LYS A 15 -0.31 -53.40 -44.41
CA LYS A 15 0.65 -52.56 -45.17
C LYS A 15 2.06 -52.53 -44.57
N PHE A 16 2.26 -52.97 -43.33
CA PHE A 16 3.59 -52.96 -42.68
C PHE A 16 4.55 -54.07 -43.15
N ARG A 17 4.08 -55.02 -43.97
CA ARG A 17 4.90 -56.17 -44.41
C ARG A 17 5.99 -55.82 -45.44
N LYS A 18 5.89 -54.71 -46.19
CA LYS A 18 6.86 -54.31 -47.23
C LYS A 18 7.85 -53.20 -46.84
N LEU A 19 7.76 -52.66 -45.63
CA LEU A 19 8.71 -51.64 -45.16
C LEU A 19 10.04 -52.30 -44.79
N SER A 20 11.15 -51.74 -45.27
CA SER A 20 12.49 -52.12 -44.84
C SER A 20 12.63 -51.99 -43.31
N LEU A 21 13.55 -52.76 -42.71
CA LEU A 21 13.74 -52.80 -41.26
C LEU A 21 13.96 -51.40 -40.65
N ARG A 22 14.59 -50.49 -41.41
CA ARG A 22 14.77 -49.07 -41.09
C ARG A 22 13.45 -48.30 -41.02
N GLY A 23 12.54 -48.51 -41.97
CA GLY A 23 11.23 -47.86 -42.00
C GLY A 23 10.33 -48.27 -40.84
N ARG A 24 10.44 -49.52 -40.37
CA ARG A 24 9.73 -49.97 -39.16
C ARG A 24 10.25 -49.29 -37.90
N LEU A 25 11.58 -49.19 -37.73
CA LEU A 25 12.18 -48.50 -36.58
C LEU A 25 11.76 -47.02 -36.53
N ILE A 26 11.75 -46.32 -37.67
CA ILE A 26 11.31 -44.92 -37.75
C ILE A 26 9.82 -44.79 -37.37
N ALA A 27 8.97 -45.70 -37.85
CA ALA A 27 7.54 -45.67 -37.55
C ALA A 27 7.22 -45.83 -36.06
N TRP A 28 8.06 -46.55 -35.31
CA TRP A 28 7.95 -46.66 -33.84
C TRP A 28 8.58 -45.47 -33.10
N ALA A 29 9.65 -44.89 -33.62
CA ALA A 29 10.33 -43.77 -32.97
C ALA A 29 9.49 -42.48 -32.97
N ILE A 30 8.78 -42.19 -34.08
CA ILE A 30 7.95 -40.98 -34.21
C ILE A 30 6.92 -40.82 -33.08
N PRO A 31 6.03 -41.79 -32.80
CA PRO A 31 5.05 -41.64 -31.73
C PRO A 31 5.69 -41.52 -30.35
N SER A 32 6.82 -42.19 -30.09
CA SER A 32 7.57 -42.03 -28.83
C SER A 32 8.10 -40.60 -28.67
N VAL A 33 8.69 -40.03 -29.73
CA VAL A 33 9.19 -38.64 -29.69
C VAL A 33 8.04 -37.64 -29.52
N VAL A 34 6.92 -37.84 -30.22
CA VAL A 34 5.73 -36.99 -30.07
C VAL A 34 5.16 -37.07 -28.66
N LEU A 35 5.07 -38.28 -28.08
CA LEU A 35 4.56 -38.46 -26.72
C LEU A 35 5.47 -37.78 -25.68
N VAL A 36 6.79 -37.94 -25.81
CA VAL A 36 7.76 -37.28 -24.94
C VAL A 36 7.69 -35.76 -25.10
N GLY A 37 7.60 -35.25 -26.33
CA GLY A 37 7.45 -33.82 -26.60
C GLY A 37 6.17 -33.24 -26.01
N LEU A 38 5.04 -33.95 -26.15
CA LEU A 38 3.77 -33.54 -25.55
C LEU A 38 3.83 -33.57 -24.02
N GLY A 39 4.43 -34.60 -23.44
CA GLY A 39 4.64 -34.71 -22.00
C GLY A 39 5.50 -33.57 -21.45
N ALA A 40 6.62 -33.26 -22.11
CA ALA A 40 7.48 -32.13 -21.74
C ALA A 40 6.75 -30.79 -21.86
N PHE A 41 5.95 -30.58 -22.92
CA PHE A 41 5.16 -29.36 -23.09
C PHE A 41 4.11 -29.20 -21.99
N VAL A 42 3.34 -30.26 -21.68
CA VAL A 42 2.34 -30.24 -20.61
C VAL A 42 3.00 -29.96 -19.26
N PHE A 43 4.12 -30.62 -18.97
CA PHE A 43 4.90 -30.37 -17.75
C PHE A 43 5.37 -28.93 -17.64
N ALA A 44 5.98 -28.38 -18.71
CA ALA A 44 6.42 -26.99 -18.75
C ALA A 44 5.25 -26.01 -18.52
N TRP A 45 4.10 -26.27 -19.14
CA TRP A 45 2.89 -25.45 -18.98
C TRP A 45 2.33 -25.49 -17.54
N PHE A 46 2.33 -26.65 -16.90
CA PHE A 46 1.92 -26.77 -15.50
C PHE A 46 2.93 -26.12 -14.55
N ALA A 47 4.23 -26.27 -14.81
CA ALA A 47 5.28 -25.65 -14.00
C ALA A 47 5.19 -24.11 -14.07
N GLU A 48 5.03 -23.54 -15.26
CA GLU A 48 4.84 -22.10 -15.44
C GLU A 48 3.60 -21.59 -14.69
N ARG A 49 2.47 -22.31 -14.81
CA ARG A 49 1.25 -21.96 -14.06
C ARG A 49 1.40 -22.08 -12.55
N ALA A 50 2.17 -23.05 -12.06
CA ALA A 50 2.42 -23.22 -10.63
C ALA A 50 3.25 -22.07 -10.07
N VAL A 51 4.30 -21.65 -10.80
CA VAL A 51 5.14 -20.50 -10.42
C VAL A 51 4.31 -19.21 -10.37
N ILE A 52 3.50 -18.94 -11.40
CA ILE A 52 2.64 -17.74 -11.44
C ILE A 52 1.69 -17.70 -10.24
N ARG A 53 1.06 -18.84 -9.89
CA ARG A 53 0.15 -18.90 -8.74
C ARG A 53 0.87 -18.64 -7.41
N GLN A 54 2.06 -19.21 -7.25
CA GLN A 54 2.85 -19.02 -6.04
C GLN A 54 3.30 -17.57 -5.87
N ASP A 55 3.73 -16.92 -6.96
CA ASP A 55 4.09 -15.50 -6.95
C ASP A 55 2.88 -14.61 -6.62
N ASP A 56 1.71 -14.90 -7.18
CA ASP A 56 0.46 -14.19 -6.89
C ASP A 56 0.04 -14.33 -5.42
N GLU A 57 0.15 -15.54 -4.85
CA GLU A 57 -0.17 -15.80 -3.44
C GLU A 57 0.81 -15.08 -2.51
N LEU A 58 2.12 -15.11 -2.82
CA LEU A 58 3.14 -14.38 -2.07
C LEU A 58 2.91 -12.87 -2.14
N TRP A 59 2.57 -12.35 -3.33
CA TRP A 59 2.24 -10.94 -3.51
C TRP A 59 1.03 -10.54 -2.67
N ARG A 60 -0.08 -11.29 -2.74
CA ARG A 60 -1.29 -11.02 -1.95
C ARG A 60 -1.02 -11.08 -0.45
N SER A 61 -0.24 -12.05 0.00
CA SER A 61 0.15 -12.19 1.41
C SER A 61 0.96 -11.00 1.91
N ARG A 62 1.94 -10.54 1.11
CA ARG A 62 2.72 -9.33 1.43
C ARG A 62 1.85 -8.08 1.46
N VAL A 63 0.99 -7.88 0.46
CA VAL A 63 0.06 -6.73 0.42
C VAL A 63 -0.87 -6.74 1.62
N ALA A 64 -1.43 -7.89 1.99
CA ALA A 64 -2.29 -8.02 3.17
C ALA A 64 -1.52 -7.64 4.45
N ARG A 65 -0.27 -8.12 4.61
CA ARG A 65 0.59 -7.74 5.73
C ARG A 65 0.88 -6.25 5.78
N GLY A 66 1.21 -5.64 4.65
CA GLY A 66 1.44 -4.19 4.55
C GLY A 66 0.19 -3.40 4.96
N ARG A 67 -0.99 -3.81 4.49
CA ARG A 67 -2.26 -3.22 4.88
C ARG A 67 -2.52 -3.36 6.38
N ASP A 68 -2.31 -4.54 6.95
CA ASP A 68 -2.51 -4.79 8.37
C ASP A 68 -1.58 -3.93 9.24
N LEU A 69 -0.32 -3.75 8.82
CA LEU A 69 0.61 -2.86 9.51
C LEU A 69 0.11 -1.41 9.52
N LEU A 70 -0.39 -0.90 8.40
CA LEU A 70 -0.95 0.45 8.32
C LEU A 70 -2.21 0.59 9.18
N ILE A 71 -3.12 -0.38 9.14
CA ILE A 71 -4.36 -0.38 9.94
C ILE A 71 -4.05 -0.43 11.44
N ARG A 72 -3.08 -1.26 11.86
CA ARG A 72 -2.64 -1.30 13.26
C ARG A 72 -2.09 0.05 13.69
N HIS A 73 -1.21 0.63 12.88
CA HIS A 73 -0.64 1.92 13.21
C HIS A 73 -1.69 3.04 13.29
N GLU A 74 -2.65 3.06 12.37
CA GLU A 74 -3.82 3.94 12.43
C GLU A 74 -4.59 3.75 13.74
N HIS A 75 -4.85 2.50 14.09
CA HIS A 75 -5.59 2.13 15.28
C HIS A 75 -4.88 2.59 16.54
N ASP A 76 -3.57 2.38 16.64
CA ASP A 76 -2.75 2.75 17.79
C ASP A 76 -2.79 4.27 18.02
N ILE A 77 -2.53 5.09 16.99
CA ILE A 77 -2.60 6.56 17.09
C ILE A 77 -4.02 7.00 17.47
N THR A 78 -5.03 6.44 16.82
CA THR A 78 -6.44 6.80 17.07
C THR A 78 -6.86 6.44 18.50
N GLN A 79 -6.38 5.31 19.00
CA GLN A 79 -6.64 4.87 20.37
C GLN A 79 -5.95 5.79 21.38
N SER A 80 -4.70 6.18 21.14
CA SER A 80 -4.01 7.19 21.95
C SER A 80 -4.77 8.51 21.96
N VAL A 81 -5.27 9.00 20.82
CA VAL A 81 -6.12 10.21 20.79
C VAL A 81 -7.33 10.04 21.71
N LYS A 82 -8.04 8.91 21.67
CA LYS A 82 -9.21 8.67 22.53
C LYS A 82 -8.85 8.69 24.01
N GLU A 83 -7.78 8.00 24.38
CA GLU A 83 -7.37 7.88 25.78
C GLU A 83 -7.02 9.26 26.38
N TYR A 84 -6.25 10.07 25.66
CA TYR A 84 -5.86 11.41 26.12
C TYR A 84 -7.01 12.41 26.02
N THR A 85 -7.87 12.33 25.00
CA THR A 85 -9.02 13.25 24.88
C THR A 85 -10.05 13.06 25.99
N PHE A 86 -10.10 11.89 26.63
CA PHE A 86 -10.99 11.63 27.77
C PHE A 86 -10.34 11.76 29.13
N TRP A 87 -9.05 12.07 29.17
CA TRP A 87 -8.36 12.18 30.43
C TRP A 87 -8.75 13.49 31.12
N ASN A 88 -9.33 13.41 32.33
CA ASN A 88 -9.74 14.61 33.07
C ASN A 88 -8.58 15.58 33.31
N GLY A 89 -7.34 15.08 33.45
CA GLY A 89 -6.15 15.92 33.53
C GLY A 89 -5.96 16.81 32.31
N MET A 90 -6.30 16.34 31.11
CA MET A 90 -6.25 17.14 29.88
C MET A 90 -7.32 18.25 29.88
N VAL A 91 -8.49 18.01 30.44
CA VAL A 91 -9.54 19.05 30.56
C VAL A 91 -9.06 20.18 31.46
N THR A 92 -8.53 19.84 32.64
CA THR A 92 -7.95 20.80 33.58
C THR A 92 -6.77 21.53 32.94
N PHE A 93 -5.86 20.81 32.27
CA PHE A 93 -4.70 21.38 31.60
C PHE A 93 -5.07 22.45 30.56
N VAL A 94 -6.13 22.22 29.78
CA VAL A 94 -6.57 23.18 28.76
C VAL A 94 -7.39 24.34 29.35
N SER A 95 -8.21 24.06 30.37
CA SER A 95 -9.17 25.05 30.92
C SER A 95 -8.57 25.97 31.97
N ASP A 96 -7.71 25.45 32.85
CA ASP A 96 -7.23 26.12 34.08
C ASP A 96 -5.81 26.69 33.93
N ALA A 97 -5.36 26.86 32.68
CA ALA A 97 -4.01 27.21 32.23
C ALA A 97 -2.99 26.06 32.22
N PRO A 98 -2.10 25.99 31.20
CA PRO A 98 -1.09 24.95 31.09
C PRO A 98 -0.13 24.91 32.28
N ASP A 99 -0.22 23.85 33.09
CA ASP A 99 0.71 23.59 34.18
C ASP A 99 1.98 22.90 33.68
N LYS A 100 3.14 23.52 33.93
CA LYS A 100 4.46 23.00 33.55
C LYS A 100 4.81 21.69 34.25
N ALA A 101 4.30 21.45 35.46
CA ALA A 101 4.49 20.17 36.13
C ALA A 101 3.73 19.07 35.40
N PHE A 102 2.44 19.30 35.09
CA PHE A 102 1.64 18.40 34.28
C PHE A 102 2.27 18.10 32.91
N GLU A 103 2.74 19.12 32.18
CA GLU A 103 3.43 18.93 30.89
C GLU A 103 4.62 17.97 31.01
N LYS A 104 5.48 18.20 32.00
CA LYS A 104 6.71 17.41 32.18
C LYS A 104 6.41 15.96 32.56
N GLU A 105 5.45 15.75 33.45
CA GLU A 105 5.12 14.42 33.97
C GLU A 105 4.31 13.60 32.97
N ASN A 106 3.44 14.25 32.18
CA ASN A 106 2.42 13.56 31.41
C ASN A 106 2.53 13.75 29.90
N LEU A 107 3.09 14.85 29.42
CA LEU A 107 3.14 15.21 27.99
C LEU A 107 4.57 15.27 27.43
N GLY A 108 5.58 14.87 28.21
CA GLY A 108 6.98 15.06 27.89
C GLY A 108 7.47 14.37 26.59
N PRO A 109 8.70 14.66 26.16
CA PRO A 109 9.24 14.17 24.88
C PRO A 109 9.21 12.64 24.71
N TRP A 110 9.27 11.89 25.82
CA TRP A 110 9.17 10.43 25.85
C TRP A 110 7.91 9.87 25.18
N MET A 111 6.86 10.68 25.10
CA MET A 111 5.60 10.32 24.51
C MET A 111 5.70 10.10 22.99
N LEU A 112 6.52 10.94 22.32
CA LEU A 112 6.74 10.86 20.88
C LEU A 112 7.34 9.49 20.53
N ASP A 113 8.34 9.05 21.29
CA ASP A 113 8.97 7.74 21.09
C ASP A 113 8.01 6.59 21.44
N SER A 114 7.22 6.72 22.51
CA SER A 114 6.36 5.65 23.02
C SER A 114 5.18 5.34 22.10
N PHE A 115 4.54 6.37 21.53
CA PHE A 115 3.47 6.20 20.53
C PHE A 115 4.00 6.14 19.10
N GLU A 116 5.32 6.22 18.98
CA GLU A 116 6.03 6.42 17.74
C GLU A 116 5.44 7.57 16.87
N ILE A 117 5.00 8.67 17.46
CA ILE A 117 4.47 9.85 16.74
C ILE A 117 5.55 10.93 16.62
N ASP A 118 5.44 11.80 15.63
CA ASP A 118 6.39 12.90 15.43
C ASP A 118 5.93 14.19 16.12
N PHE A 119 4.63 14.36 16.35
CA PHE A 119 4.13 15.50 17.12
C PHE A 119 2.89 15.19 17.95
N PHE A 120 2.76 15.92 19.05
CA PHE A 120 1.63 15.96 19.97
C PHE A 120 1.26 17.42 20.22
N VAL A 121 0.04 17.81 19.86
CA VAL A 121 -0.39 19.21 19.91
C VAL A 121 -1.76 19.32 20.57
N VAL A 122 -1.88 20.27 21.49
CA VAL A 122 -3.12 20.59 22.19
C VAL A 122 -3.55 22.00 21.83
N LEU A 123 -4.81 22.12 21.42
CA LEU A 123 -5.46 23.36 21.08
C LEU A 123 -6.54 23.67 22.10
N ASP A 124 -6.71 24.95 22.43
CA ASP A 124 -7.85 25.42 23.21
C ASP A 124 -9.16 25.46 22.40
N VAL A 125 -10.24 25.93 23.02
CA VAL A 125 -11.55 26.12 22.38
C VAL A 125 -11.55 27.11 21.20
N HIS A 126 -10.53 27.97 21.12
CA HIS A 126 -10.32 28.95 20.05
C HIS A 126 -9.30 28.44 19.01
N SER A 127 -9.03 27.13 18.98
CA SER A 127 -8.06 26.49 18.08
C SER A 127 -6.64 27.08 18.18
N ARG A 128 -6.29 27.67 19.32
CA ARG A 128 -4.96 28.19 19.60
C ARG A 128 -4.10 27.10 20.24
N VAL A 129 -2.86 26.96 19.79
CA VAL A 129 -1.90 26.01 20.37
C VAL A 129 -1.57 26.44 21.80
N VAL A 130 -1.98 25.63 22.78
CA VAL A 130 -1.62 25.79 24.19
C VAL A 130 -0.47 24.87 24.60
N TYR A 131 -0.25 23.81 23.82
CA TYR A 131 0.90 22.93 23.98
C TYR A 131 1.30 22.31 22.64
N ALA A 132 2.60 22.22 22.38
CA ALA A 132 3.14 21.50 21.24
C ALA A 132 4.46 20.82 21.63
N SER A 133 4.47 19.50 21.54
CA SER A 133 5.69 18.71 21.40
C SER A 133 5.83 18.38 19.93
N ASP A 134 6.48 19.29 19.19
CA ASP A 134 6.58 19.23 17.74
C ASP A 134 8.00 19.59 17.25
N PRO A 135 8.91 18.60 17.13
CA PRO A 135 10.24 18.80 16.57
C PRO A 135 10.21 19.20 15.08
N THR A 136 9.09 19.03 14.38
CA THR A 136 8.96 19.37 12.96
C THR A 136 8.75 20.86 12.74
N GLY A 137 8.26 21.57 13.77
CA GLY A 137 7.97 23.01 13.72
C GLY A 137 6.74 23.37 12.89
N PHE A 138 5.83 22.42 12.66
CA PHE A 138 4.55 22.67 12.00
C PHE A 138 3.57 23.46 12.85
N PHE A 139 3.69 23.36 14.17
CA PHE A 139 2.75 23.96 15.13
C PHE A 139 3.47 24.87 16.12
N GLY A 140 3.31 26.18 15.96
CA GLY A 140 3.85 27.19 16.88
C GLY A 140 2.96 27.42 18.10
N LEU A 141 3.56 27.55 19.28
CA LEU A 141 2.84 27.90 20.52
C LEU A 141 2.14 29.26 20.37
N GLY A 142 0.85 29.33 20.71
CA GLY A 142 0.04 30.55 20.61
C GLY A 142 -0.51 30.85 19.22
N GLU A 143 -0.14 30.10 18.19
CA GLU A 143 -0.72 30.23 16.85
C GLU A 143 -2.11 29.60 16.77
N THR A 144 -2.94 30.11 15.86
CA THR A 144 -4.33 29.68 15.68
C THR A 144 -4.49 28.92 14.37
N TYR A 145 -5.14 27.76 14.44
CA TYR A 145 -5.24 26.80 13.34
C TYR A 145 -6.68 26.56 12.85
N GLU A 146 -7.61 27.49 13.04
CA GLU A 146 -9.05 27.36 12.66
C GLU A 146 -9.29 26.91 11.21
N ALA A 147 -8.36 27.21 10.30
CA ALA A 147 -8.45 26.84 8.90
C ALA A 147 -8.13 25.37 8.61
N LEU A 148 -7.57 24.61 9.57
CA LEU A 148 -7.27 23.19 9.38
C LEU A 148 -8.59 22.41 9.18
N PRO A 149 -8.82 21.80 8.00
CA PRO A 149 -10.05 21.05 7.73
C PRO A 149 -10.30 19.93 8.75
N LEU A 150 -9.20 19.41 9.31
CA LEU A 150 -9.21 18.35 10.31
C LEU A 150 -9.80 18.80 11.66
N LEU A 151 -9.71 20.08 12.03
CA LEU A 151 -10.31 20.57 13.29
C LEU A 151 -11.83 20.51 13.24
N LYS A 152 -12.42 20.87 12.09
CA LYS A 152 -13.87 20.74 11.87
C LYS A 152 -14.30 19.27 11.97
N LEU A 153 -13.52 18.36 11.39
CA LEU A 153 -13.83 16.92 11.41
C LEU A 153 -13.58 16.27 12.77
N ALA A 154 -12.56 16.69 13.50
CA ALA A 154 -12.25 16.24 14.86
C ALA A 154 -13.25 16.80 15.89
N ALA A 155 -13.85 17.97 15.62
CA ALA A 155 -14.94 18.54 16.41
C ALA A 155 -16.23 17.73 16.29
N GLU A 156 -16.52 17.19 15.11
CA GLU A 156 -17.75 16.43 14.85
C GLU A 156 -17.68 14.97 15.30
N ARG A 157 -16.48 14.38 15.35
CA ARG A 157 -16.30 12.95 15.67
C ARG A 157 -15.03 12.72 16.47
N PRO A 158 -15.09 11.88 17.51
CA PRO A 158 -13.90 11.58 18.28
C PRO A 158 -12.92 10.71 17.51
N ALA A 159 -11.66 11.15 17.52
CA ALA A 159 -10.50 10.38 17.06
C ALA A 159 -10.67 9.85 15.64
N LYS A 160 -10.46 10.74 14.67
CA LYS A 160 -10.33 10.36 13.27
C LYS A 160 -8.91 10.60 12.78
N SER A 161 -8.44 9.66 11.97
CA SER A 161 -7.16 9.70 11.30
C SER A 161 -7.32 10.07 9.82
N PHE A 162 -6.36 10.81 9.29
CA PHE A 162 -6.32 11.23 7.89
C PHE A 162 -4.88 11.31 7.41
N LEU A 163 -4.69 11.03 6.13
CA LEU A 163 -3.45 11.38 5.44
C LEU A 163 -3.61 12.76 4.81
N VAL A 164 -2.83 13.72 5.26
CA VAL A 164 -2.86 15.11 4.81
C VAL A 164 -1.46 15.57 4.42
N SER A 165 -1.36 16.69 3.72
CA SER A 165 -0.09 17.36 3.48
C SER A 165 -0.04 18.63 4.33
N VAL A 166 1.03 18.78 5.12
CA VAL A 166 1.34 20.03 5.83
C VAL A 166 2.49 20.68 5.06
N GLY A 167 2.18 21.73 4.30
CA GLY A 167 3.05 22.17 3.20
C GLY A 167 3.22 21.05 2.17
N ASP A 168 4.46 20.71 1.85
CA ASP A 168 4.81 19.59 0.95
C ASP A 168 5.10 18.27 1.70
N THR A 169 4.91 18.26 3.03
CA THR A 169 5.23 17.10 3.85
C THR A 169 3.98 16.23 4.08
N PRO A 170 3.98 14.96 3.67
CA PRO A 170 2.88 14.05 3.95
C PRO A 170 2.87 13.64 5.43
N VAL A 171 1.70 13.77 6.05
CA VAL A 171 1.50 13.53 7.48
C VAL A 171 0.27 12.66 7.67
N TRP A 172 0.43 11.61 8.48
CA TRP A 172 -0.68 10.90 9.08
C TRP A 172 -1.09 11.67 10.34
N LEU A 173 -2.25 12.33 10.29
CA LEU A 173 -2.75 13.19 11.35
C LEU A 173 -4.02 12.57 11.95
N SER A 174 -4.07 12.43 13.26
CA SER A 174 -5.24 12.01 14.01
C SER A 174 -5.63 13.08 15.01
N GLY A 175 -6.93 13.31 15.19
CA GLY A 175 -7.41 14.35 16.10
C GLY A 175 -8.75 14.04 16.74
N GLY A 176 -8.98 14.65 17.90
CA GLY A 176 -10.23 14.54 18.63
C GLY A 176 -10.41 15.67 19.65
N THR A 177 -11.65 16.05 19.91
CA THR A 177 -11.98 17.01 20.97
C THR A 177 -11.76 16.43 22.36
N ILE A 178 -11.31 17.27 23.30
CA ILE A 178 -11.06 16.92 24.69
C ILE A 178 -12.36 17.05 25.51
N HIS A 179 -12.73 16.01 26.26
CA HIS A 179 -13.95 15.91 27.06
C HIS A 179 -13.69 15.33 28.44
N SER A 180 -14.48 15.75 29.43
CA SER A 180 -14.45 15.14 30.74
C SER A 180 -15.17 13.79 30.73
N THR A 181 -14.55 12.77 31.34
CA THR A 181 -15.20 11.47 31.58
C THR A 181 -16.35 11.55 32.58
N MET A 182 -16.35 12.57 33.47
CA MET A 182 -17.41 12.76 34.46
C MET A 182 -18.75 13.14 33.83
N ALA A 183 -18.72 13.76 32.64
CA ALA A 183 -19.94 14.08 31.90
C ALA A 183 -20.59 12.84 31.27
N GLY A 184 -19.90 11.69 31.25
CA GLY A 184 -20.39 10.41 30.73
C GLY A 184 -20.80 10.39 29.26
N ARG A 185 -20.60 11.51 28.53
CA ARG A 185 -21.03 11.72 27.14
C ARG A 185 -20.11 12.73 26.45
N TYR A 186 -19.95 12.56 25.14
CA TYR A 186 -19.43 13.60 24.26
C TYR A 186 -20.46 14.75 24.20
N ALA A 187 -20.08 15.92 24.73
CA ALA A 187 -20.93 17.11 24.71
C ALA A 187 -20.16 18.27 24.07
N PRO A 188 -20.52 18.69 22.85
CA PRO A 188 -19.96 19.89 22.26
C PRO A 188 -20.39 21.17 23.03
N PRO A 189 -19.54 22.21 23.11
CA PRO A 189 -18.13 22.22 22.67
C PRO A 189 -17.25 21.50 23.70
N GLY A 190 -16.29 20.70 23.22
CA GLY A 190 -15.25 20.14 24.10
C GLY A 190 -14.36 21.25 24.68
N ALA A 191 -13.51 20.90 25.65
CA ALA A 191 -12.58 21.84 26.29
C ALA A 191 -11.44 22.31 25.36
N GLY A 192 -11.22 21.60 24.26
CA GLY A 192 -10.16 21.86 23.30
C GLY A 192 -10.06 20.72 22.28
N THR A 193 -8.96 20.70 21.53
CA THR A 193 -8.67 19.63 20.55
C THR A 193 -7.28 19.08 20.76
N LEU A 194 -7.14 17.76 20.75
CA LEU A 194 -5.87 17.06 20.70
C LEU A 194 -5.58 16.63 19.26
N LEU A 195 -4.35 16.84 18.82
CA LEU A 195 -3.82 16.38 17.54
C LEU A 195 -2.55 15.55 17.78
N LEU A 196 -2.50 14.36 17.21
CA LEU A 196 -1.31 13.52 17.12
C LEU A 196 -0.98 13.28 15.66
N GLY A 197 0.30 13.23 15.30
CA GLY A 197 0.63 12.82 13.95
C GLY A 197 2.02 12.30 13.75
N ARG A 198 2.18 11.64 12.60
CA ARG A 198 3.41 11.05 12.12
C ARG A 198 3.72 11.57 10.72
N VAL A 199 4.94 12.03 10.53
CA VAL A 199 5.49 12.40 9.24
C VAL A 199 5.82 11.13 8.45
N ILE A 200 5.31 11.06 7.23
CA ILE A 200 5.54 9.92 6.34
C ILE A 200 6.84 10.14 5.56
N THR A 201 7.96 9.90 6.24
CA THR A 201 9.31 10.01 5.65
C THR A 201 9.67 8.79 4.79
N SER A 202 10.70 8.91 3.95
CA SER A 202 11.27 7.77 3.21
C SER A 202 11.75 6.67 4.17
N THR A 203 12.41 7.03 5.27
CA THR A 203 12.88 6.08 6.29
C THR A 203 11.72 5.36 6.99
N TYR A 204 10.59 6.04 7.22
CA TYR A 204 9.39 5.39 7.73
C TYR A 204 8.84 4.35 6.73
N LEU A 205 8.71 4.73 5.46
CA LEU A 205 8.24 3.83 4.40
C LEU A 205 9.20 2.65 4.17
N GLU A 206 10.50 2.86 4.30
CA GLU A 206 11.52 1.80 4.20
C GLU A 206 11.35 0.76 5.32
N ARG A 207 11.21 1.21 6.58
CA ARG A 207 10.94 0.30 7.72
C ARG A 207 9.63 -0.48 7.54
N LEU A 208 8.58 0.18 7.05
CA LEU A 208 7.33 -0.52 6.73
C LEU A 208 7.53 -1.52 5.59
N SER A 209 8.32 -1.17 4.58
CA SER A 209 8.61 -2.02 3.43
C SER A 209 9.34 -3.30 3.85
N GLU A 210 10.33 -3.18 4.73
CA GLU A 210 11.06 -4.30 5.31
C GLU A 210 10.13 -5.23 6.09
N ARG A 211 9.29 -4.67 6.97
CA ARG A 211 8.32 -5.45 7.78
C ARG A 211 7.26 -6.14 6.90
N ALA A 212 6.80 -5.47 5.85
CA ALA A 212 5.81 -5.99 4.93
C ALA A 212 6.39 -6.99 3.91
N GLY A 213 7.70 -6.95 3.65
CA GLY A 213 8.35 -7.70 2.58
C GLY A 213 7.99 -7.21 1.18
N LEU A 214 7.58 -5.94 1.05
CA LEU A 214 7.21 -5.30 -0.22
C LEU A 214 7.65 -3.83 -0.23
N ARG A 215 8.03 -3.31 -1.38
CA ARG A 215 8.38 -1.88 -1.51
C ARG A 215 7.12 -1.02 -1.40
N MET A 216 7.07 -0.17 -0.38
CA MET A 216 6.01 0.79 -0.14
C MET A 216 6.45 2.18 -0.60
N GLU A 217 5.58 2.86 -1.35
CA GLU A 217 5.80 4.23 -1.82
C GLU A 217 4.53 5.02 -1.61
N LEU A 218 4.67 6.27 -1.19
CA LEU A 218 3.56 7.19 -1.17
C LEU A 218 3.39 7.78 -2.58
N ARG A 219 2.18 7.66 -3.15
CA ARG A 219 1.84 8.27 -4.44
C ARG A 219 0.67 9.22 -4.27
N PRO A 220 0.76 10.46 -4.75
CA PRO A 220 -0.40 11.35 -4.76
C PRO A 220 -1.48 10.76 -5.65
N LEU A 221 -2.73 10.75 -5.18
CA LEU A 221 -3.89 10.20 -5.91
C LEU A 221 -4.07 10.84 -7.31
N ASN A 222 -3.54 12.05 -7.51
CA ASN A 222 -3.61 12.78 -8.79
C ASN A 222 -2.44 12.47 -9.75
N ALA A 223 -1.40 11.74 -9.33
CA ALA A 223 -0.32 11.29 -10.20
C ALA A 223 -0.71 9.98 -10.88
N SER A 224 -1.57 10.08 -11.90
CA SER A 224 -1.83 9.06 -12.93
C SER A 224 -1.92 7.60 -12.43
N VAL A 225 -3.12 7.20 -11.97
CA VAL A 225 -3.54 5.79 -11.85
C VAL A 225 -3.40 5.01 -13.18
N ALA A 226 -3.13 5.69 -14.30
CA ALA A 226 -2.97 5.10 -15.62
C ALA A 226 -1.62 4.38 -15.89
N ASP A 227 -0.51 4.77 -15.25
CA ASP A 227 0.83 4.35 -15.72
C ASP A 227 1.57 3.32 -14.86
N SER A 228 1.10 2.98 -13.64
CA SER A 228 1.90 2.19 -12.70
C SER A 228 1.27 0.91 -12.14
N ALA A 229 0.05 0.55 -12.54
CA ALA A 229 -0.61 -0.66 -12.03
C ALA A 229 -0.18 -1.97 -12.73
N ARG A 230 0.90 -1.95 -13.53
CA ARG A 230 1.55 -3.18 -13.98
C ARG A 230 2.86 -3.37 -13.20
N PRO A 231 3.02 -4.48 -12.46
CA PRO A 231 4.35 -4.84 -12.00
C PRO A 231 5.22 -4.97 -13.24
N ARG A 232 6.30 -4.17 -13.32
CA ARG A 232 7.45 -4.54 -14.16
C ARG A 232 8.00 -5.82 -13.54
N VAL A 233 7.44 -6.94 -13.97
CA VAL A 233 8.15 -8.21 -13.94
C VAL A 233 9.45 -7.91 -14.67
N ASN A 234 10.56 -7.86 -13.93
CA ASN A 234 11.87 -7.91 -14.53
C ASN A 234 11.92 -9.27 -15.24
N ALA A 235 11.45 -9.30 -16.48
CA ALA A 235 11.84 -10.33 -17.42
C ALA A 235 13.36 -10.28 -17.40
N GLY A 236 13.98 -11.34 -16.88
CA GLY A 236 15.42 -11.53 -16.99
C GLY A 236 15.85 -11.39 -18.45
N PRO A 237 17.16 -11.27 -18.72
CA PRO A 237 17.69 -10.95 -20.03
C PRO A 237 17.18 -11.95 -21.08
N GLN A 238 16.11 -11.59 -21.78
CA GLN A 238 15.69 -12.25 -22.99
C GLN A 238 16.71 -11.84 -24.05
N GLU A 239 17.51 -12.83 -24.48
CA GLU A 239 18.22 -12.83 -25.74
C GLU A 239 17.33 -12.29 -26.87
N GLN A 240 17.42 -10.99 -27.15
CA GLN A 240 16.98 -10.42 -28.42
C GLN A 240 18.02 -10.79 -29.48
N SER A 241 17.97 -12.04 -29.91
CA SER A 241 18.52 -12.43 -31.21
C SER A 241 17.39 -12.39 -32.25
N TRP A 242 17.79 -11.96 -33.45
CA TRP A 242 17.10 -12.04 -34.74
C TRP A 242 16.39 -10.78 -35.29
N LYS A 243 17.22 -10.03 -36.05
CA LYS A 243 17.02 -9.68 -37.48
C LYS A 243 15.96 -8.63 -37.87
N ARG A 244 16.50 -7.44 -38.17
CA ARG A 244 16.35 -6.64 -39.40
C ARG A 244 14.98 -6.63 -40.12
N ARG A 245 14.41 -5.42 -40.23
CA ARG A 245 14.21 -4.76 -41.54
C ARG A 245 14.43 -3.24 -41.40
N PRO A 246 15.10 -2.60 -42.36
CA PRO A 246 15.14 -1.15 -42.47
C PRO A 246 13.94 -0.69 -43.29
N GLU A 247 13.06 0.11 -42.71
CA GLU A 247 12.12 0.92 -43.49
C GLU A 247 12.49 2.39 -43.40
N SER A 248 12.44 2.97 -44.58
CA SER A 248 12.96 4.26 -45.01
C SER A 248 12.25 5.46 -44.39
N ARG A 249 13.07 6.50 -44.16
CA ARG A 249 12.74 7.93 -44.06
C ARG A 249 11.39 8.35 -44.64
N THR A 250 10.70 9.24 -43.91
CA THR A 250 10.54 10.64 -44.34
C THR A 250 10.22 11.55 -43.14
N PRO A 251 10.73 12.80 -43.13
CA PRO A 251 10.45 13.79 -42.10
C PRO A 251 9.20 14.60 -42.46
N ARG A 252 8.34 14.89 -41.48
CA ARG A 252 7.38 15.99 -41.57
C ARG A 252 7.38 16.85 -40.31
N SER A 253 7.93 18.03 -40.53
CA SER A 253 7.75 19.35 -39.91
C SER A 253 6.38 19.66 -39.27
N PHE A 254 6.44 20.43 -38.16
CA PHE A 254 5.52 21.51 -37.70
C PHE A 254 4.08 21.08 -37.30
N PHE A 255 3.41 21.61 -36.25
CA PHE A 255 3.35 22.95 -35.66
C PHE A 255 3.00 22.89 -34.16
N SER A 256 3.46 23.92 -33.44
CA SER A 256 3.03 24.38 -32.11
C SER A 256 1.54 24.74 -32.01
N ARG A 257 0.93 24.57 -30.83
CA ARG A 257 0.01 25.58 -30.26
C ARG A 257 -0.20 25.44 -28.75
N THR A 258 -0.23 26.61 -28.13
CA THR A 258 -0.39 26.95 -26.71
C THR A 258 -1.85 27.34 -26.41
N ARG A 259 -2.21 27.29 -25.11
CA ARG A 259 -3.37 27.92 -24.41
C ARG A 259 -4.73 27.26 -24.65
N LEU A 260 -5.63 27.15 -23.65
CA LEU A 260 -5.80 27.88 -22.39
C LEU A 260 -5.46 27.07 -21.15
#